data_AF-A0AAV5TT16-F1
#
_entry.id   AF-A0AAV5TT16-F1
#
_cell.length_a   1.000
_cell.length_b   1.000
_cell.length_c   1.000
_cell.angle_alpha   90.00
_cell.angle_beta   90.00
_cell.angle_gamma   90.00
#
_symmetry.space_group_name_H-M   'P 1'
#
loop_
_entity.id
_entity.type
_entity.pdbx_description
1 polymer ?
#
loop_
_entity_poly.entity_id
_entity_poly.type
_entity_poly.pdbx_seq_one_letter_code
_entity_poly.pdbx_strand_id
1 'polypeptide(L)'
;EERKAEFFSEAIVNGQPGMLCTAHLAASDLYGLDSTPSTSLATKIAQTLDYQRSGVPPEKMTEDDVEDPKDEERVIPAEKTTWKADVLRYYRKAGYESRGILGEAFRAVSKYESGLDCGEGKMEKDVDSSFLVDGWENYKTVEAELGNYSQAMKSVIEHNGIATEEEMLSGKILSV
;
A
#
# COMPACT_ATOMS: atom_id res chain seq x y z
N GLU A 1 33.22 -5.70 -22.94
CA GLU A 1 31.75 -5.59 -22.99
C GLU A 1 31.08 -5.99 -21.69
N GLU A 2 31.61 -7.00 -20.99
CA GLU A 2 31.13 -7.46 -19.67
C GLU A 2 30.88 -6.33 -18.66
N ARG A 3 31.84 -5.42 -18.47
CA ARG A 3 31.68 -4.28 -17.55
C ARG A 3 30.52 -3.33 -17.92
N LYS A 4 30.14 -3.25 -19.20
CA LYS A 4 28.97 -2.45 -19.62
C LYS A 4 27.67 -3.18 -19.26
N ALA A 5 27.63 -4.50 -19.50
CA ALA A 5 26.48 -5.31 -19.16
C ALA A 5 26.23 -5.33 -17.63
N GLU A 6 27.29 -5.45 -16.84
CA GLU A 6 27.24 -5.34 -15.37
C GLU A 6 26.68 -3.99 -14.94
N PHE A 7 27.22 -2.88 -15.46
CA PHE A 7 26.72 -1.55 -15.14
C PHE A 7 25.22 -1.37 -15.47
N PHE A 8 24.76 -1.85 -16.63
CA PHE A 8 23.34 -1.79 -16.96
C PHE A 8 22.49 -2.66 -16.04
N SER A 9 22.97 -3.83 -15.64
CA SER A 9 22.26 -4.69 -14.69
C SER A 9 22.15 -4.03 -13.31
N GLU A 10 23.23 -3.43 -12.82
CA GLU A 10 23.25 -2.71 -11.54
C GLU A 10 22.40 -1.44 -11.59
N ALA A 11 22.38 -0.73 -12.72
CA ALA A 11 21.54 0.46 -12.92
C ALA A 11 20.05 0.15 -12.87
N ILE A 12 19.64 -1.00 -13.41
CA ILE A 12 18.24 -1.44 -13.35
C ILE A 12 17.86 -1.82 -11.92
N VAL A 13 18.73 -2.53 -11.21
CA VAL A 13 18.48 -2.99 -9.84
C VAL A 13 18.48 -1.84 -8.84
N ASN A 14 19.49 -0.97 -8.91
CA ASN A 14 19.69 0.12 -7.94
C ASN A 14 18.90 1.39 -8.29
N GLY A 15 18.38 1.51 -9.52
CA GLY A 15 17.65 2.68 -10.01
C GLY A 15 16.23 2.86 -9.46
N GLN A 16 15.85 2.17 -8.39
CA GLN A 16 14.52 2.27 -7.79
C GLN A 16 14.55 3.05 -6.46
N PRO A 17 14.60 4.40 -6.50
CA PRO A 17 14.62 5.23 -5.28
C PRO A 17 13.33 5.10 -4.46
N GLY A 18 12.22 4.65 -5.08
CA GLY A 18 10.93 4.55 -4.42
C GLY A 18 10.93 3.67 -3.16
N MET A 19 11.73 2.59 -3.14
CA MET A 19 11.86 1.73 -1.96
C MET A 19 12.56 2.45 -0.81
N LEU A 20 13.65 3.17 -1.10
CA LEU A 20 14.37 3.97 -0.11
C LEU A 20 13.52 5.13 0.42
N CYS A 21 12.80 5.84 -0.45
CA CYS A 21 11.89 6.90 -0.06
C CYS A 21 10.78 6.39 0.86
N THR A 22 10.22 5.21 0.56
CA THR A 22 9.18 4.59 1.40
C THR A 22 9.74 4.21 2.78
N ALA A 23 10.94 3.62 2.82
CA ALA A 23 11.62 3.29 4.08
C ALA A 23 11.95 4.56 4.89
N HIS A 24 12.45 5.62 4.23
CA HIS A 24 12.72 6.90 4.86
C HIS A 24 11.46 7.51 5.46
N LEU A 25 10.33 7.46 4.76
CA LEU A 25 9.06 7.97 5.28
C LEU A 25 8.64 7.20 6.54
N ALA A 26 8.73 5.86 6.52
CA ALA A 26 8.40 5.03 7.68
C ALA A 26 9.35 5.24 8.87
N ALA A 27 10.66 5.38 8.64
CA ALA A 27 11.65 5.63 9.67
C ALA A 27 11.49 7.04 10.28
N SER A 28 11.22 8.03 9.43
CA SER A 28 11.02 9.41 9.87
C SER A 28 9.77 9.59 10.73
N ASP A 29 8.71 8.82 10.46
CA ASP A 29 7.48 8.86 11.25
C ASP A 29 7.64 8.17 12.61
N LEU A 30 8.42 7.08 12.69
CA LEU A 30 8.67 6.34 13.94
C LEU A 30 9.70 7.03 14.84
N TYR A 31 10.83 7.43 14.26
CA TYR A 31 12.01 7.87 15.01
C TYR A 31 12.30 9.37 14.87
N GLY A 32 11.60 10.07 13.97
CA GLY A 32 11.84 11.48 13.64
C GLY A 32 12.88 11.66 12.52
N LEU A 33 12.89 12.86 11.93
CA LEU A 33 13.78 13.21 10.81
C LEU A 33 15.26 13.27 11.22
N ASP A 34 15.54 13.72 12.44
CA ASP A 34 16.91 13.85 12.97
C ASP A 34 17.49 12.52 13.48
N SER A 35 16.76 11.43 13.29
CA SER A 35 17.23 10.09 13.67
C SER A 35 18.38 9.63 12.77
N THR A 36 19.27 8.83 13.36
CA THR A 36 20.38 8.19 12.65
C THR A 36 19.92 7.35 11.44
N PRO A 37 18.86 6.50 11.52
CA PRO A 37 18.37 5.76 10.35
C PRO A 37 17.80 6.68 9.26
N SER A 38 17.08 7.75 9.62
CA SER A 38 16.52 8.68 8.62
C SER A 38 17.63 9.44 7.89
N THR A 39 18.67 9.88 8.61
CA THR A 39 19.82 10.57 8.01
C THR A 39 20.62 9.64 7.08
N SER A 40 20.81 8.38 7.48
CA SER A 40 21.45 7.36 6.65
C SER A 40 20.66 7.10 5.36
N LEU A 41 19.34 6.88 5.48
CA LEU A 41 18.45 6.69 4.35
C LEU A 41 18.43 7.90 3.41
N ALA A 42 18.40 9.12 3.94
CA ALA A 42 18.47 10.34 3.13
C ALA A 42 19.77 10.41 2.30
N THR A 43 20.89 10.00 2.91
CA THR A 43 22.20 9.93 2.22
C THR A 43 22.17 8.88 1.10
N LYS A 44 21.60 7.70 1.37
CA LYS A 44 21.43 6.63 0.38
C LYS A 44 20.53 7.07 -0.78
N ILE A 45 19.42 7.78 -0.51
CA ILE A 45 18.54 8.34 -1.54
C ILE A 45 19.30 9.30 -2.46
N ALA A 46 20.10 10.21 -1.88
CA ALA A 46 20.92 11.14 -2.67
C ALA A 46 21.92 10.40 -3.58
N GLN A 47 22.59 9.38 -3.05
CA GLN A 47 23.50 8.53 -3.82
C GLN A 47 22.79 7.78 -4.95
N THR A 48 21.60 7.24 -4.70
CA THR A 48 20.79 6.54 -5.72
C THR A 48 20.41 7.47 -6.88
N LEU A 49 20.03 8.72 -6.58
CA LEU A 49 19.69 9.70 -7.60
C LEU A 49 20.91 10.05 -8.47
N ASP A 50 22.08 10.20 -7.84
CA ASP A 50 23.33 10.50 -8.53
C ASP A 50 23.99 9.27 -9.18
N TYR A 51 23.46 8.04 -8.97
CA TYR A 51 24.07 6.80 -9.46
C TYR A 51 24.36 6.81 -10.95
N GLN A 52 23.43 7.34 -11.76
CA GLN A 52 23.60 7.39 -13.22
C GLN A 52 24.80 8.23 -13.65
N ARG A 53 25.17 9.24 -12.84
CA ARG A 53 26.30 10.12 -13.09
C ARG A 53 27.58 9.62 -12.40
N SER A 54 27.48 9.19 -11.15
CA SER A 54 28.62 8.82 -10.31
C SER A 54 29.12 7.40 -10.60
N GLY A 55 28.21 6.51 -11.02
CA GLY A 55 28.47 5.07 -11.14
C GLY A 55 28.74 4.36 -9.82
N VAL A 56 28.51 5.03 -8.67
CA VAL A 56 28.75 4.48 -7.33
C VAL A 56 27.42 4.06 -6.73
N PRO A 57 27.16 2.75 -6.55
CA PRO A 57 25.90 2.28 -6.00
C PRO A 57 25.77 2.64 -4.52
N PRO A 58 24.55 2.90 -4.03
CA PRO A 58 24.30 3.10 -2.62
C PRO A 58 24.56 1.79 -1.84
N GLU A 59 24.91 1.92 -0.56
CA GLU A 59 24.94 0.77 0.33
C GLU A 59 23.54 0.17 0.52
N LYS A 60 23.49 -1.15 0.73
CA LYS A 60 22.23 -1.84 1.01
C LYS A 60 21.60 -1.33 2.31
N MET A 61 20.28 -1.40 2.39
CA MET A 61 19.56 -1.09 3.62
C MET A 61 19.91 -2.12 4.70
N THR A 62 20.05 -1.63 5.93
CA THR A 62 20.26 -2.49 7.09
C THR A 62 18.94 -3.15 7.48
N GLU A 63 18.93 -4.49 7.57
CA GLU A 63 17.73 -5.27 7.92
C GLU A 63 17.64 -5.58 9.41
N ASP A 64 18.78 -5.63 10.10
CA ASP A 64 18.87 -5.91 11.52
C ASP A 64 19.24 -4.63 12.31
N ASP A 65 18.92 -4.64 13.60
CA ASP A 65 19.34 -3.58 14.51
C ASP A 65 20.86 -3.66 14.75
N VAL A 66 21.55 -2.53 14.68
CA VAL A 66 23.02 -2.45 14.78
C VAL A 66 23.42 -1.62 15.99
N GLU A 67 24.41 -2.07 16.74
CA GLU A 67 24.99 -1.31 17.86
C GLU A 67 25.63 -0.01 17.35
N ASP A 68 25.40 1.11 18.05
CA ASP A 68 25.96 2.40 17.67
C ASP A 68 27.49 2.36 17.84
N PRO A 69 28.27 2.61 16.78
CA PRO A 69 29.73 2.60 16.87
C PRO A 69 30.30 3.67 17.82
N LYS A 70 29.48 4.62 18.29
CA LYS A 70 29.89 5.66 19.26
C LYS A 70 29.48 5.36 20.70
N ASP A 71 28.50 4.50 20.92
CA ASP A 71 27.91 4.23 22.23
C ASP A 71 27.40 2.78 22.28
N GLU A 72 28.14 1.90 22.96
CA GLU A 72 27.85 0.45 23.02
C GLU A 72 26.48 0.14 23.68
N GLU A 73 25.89 1.06 24.45
CA GLU A 73 24.56 0.89 25.02
C GLU A 73 23.43 1.29 24.06
N ARG A 74 23.74 2.00 22.97
CA ARG A 74 22.72 2.52 22.04
C ARG A 74 22.59 1.59 20.83
N VAL A 75 21.36 1.18 20.56
CA VAL A 75 21.02 0.39 19.36
C VAL A 75 20.42 1.30 18.29
N ILE A 76 20.99 1.28 17.09
CA ILE A 76 20.45 1.91 15.89
C ILE A 76 19.44 0.93 15.28
N PRO A 77 18.17 1.31 15.17
CA PRO A 77 17.16 0.43 14.61
C PRO A 77 17.39 0.20 13.11
N ALA A 78 16.93 -0.95 12.62
CA ALA A 78 16.99 -1.31 11.21
C ALA A 78 16.35 -0.23 10.31
N GLU A 79 16.99 0.06 9.19
CA GLU A 79 16.48 1.01 8.20
C GLU A 79 15.23 0.47 7.47
N LYS A 80 15.18 -0.85 7.29
CA LYS A 80 14.05 -1.53 6.66
C LYS A 80 13.01 -1.88 7.71
N THR A 81 11.99 -1.04 7.84
CA THR A 81 10.91 -1.31 8.79
C THR A 81 9.99 -2.44 8.28
N THR A 82 9.78 -3.46 9.12
CA THR A 82 8.82 -4.55 8.83
C THR A 82 7.38 -4.02 8.82
N TRP A 83 7.13 -3.00 9.64
CA TRP A 83 5.83 -2.35 9.81
C TRP A 83 5.76 -1.08 8.96
N LYS A 84 4.60 -0.83 8.35
CA LYS A 84 4.33 0.38 7.58
C LYS A 84 3.29 1.23 8.30
N ALA A 85 3.40 2.55 8.14
CA ALA A 85 2.39 3.50 8.57
C ALA A 85 1.05 3.21 7.88
N ASP A 86 -0.05 3.54 8.56
CA ASP A 86 -1.42 3.50 8.03
C ASP A 86 -1.58 4.30 6.73
N VAL A 87 -0.89 5.44 6.58
CA VAL A 87 -0.86 6.24 5.35
C VAL A 87 -0.23 5.49 4.16
N LEU A 88 0.73 4.62 4.43
CA LEU A 88 1.49 3.87 3.42
C LEU A 88 0.93 2.45 3.19
N ARG A 89 -0.24 2.16 3.77
CA ARG A 89 -0.73 0.80 3.90
C ARG A 89 -1.43 0.35 2.61
N TYR A 90 -1.00 -0.80 2.10
CA TYR A 90 -1.88 -1.64 1.27
C TYR A 90 -2.80 -2.41 2.22
N TYR A 91 -4.12 -2.39 1.96
CA TYR A 91 -5.21 -2.93 2.80
C TYR A 91 -4.94 -4.29 3.48
N ARG A 92 -4.03 -5.12 2.93
CA ARG A 92 -3.77 -6.51 3.31
C ARG A 92 -2.71 -6.76 4.40
N LYS A 93 -1.86 -5.81 4.79
CA LYS A 93 -0.78 -6.05 5.79
C LYS A 93 -0.99 -5.25 7.06
N ALA A 94 -0.78 -5.82 8.25
CA ALA A 94 -0.80 -5.06 9.50
C ALA A 94 0.21 -3.90 9.48
N GLY A 95 -0.18 -2.75 10.03
CA GLY A 95 0.63 -1.53 10.08
C GLY A 95 0.40 -0.81 11.40
N TYR A 96 1.16 0.27 11.63
CA TYR A 96 1.00 1.11 12.82
C TYR A 96 0.25 2.41 12.47
N GLU A 97 -0.41 3.00 13.47
CA GLU A 97 -1.07 4.30 13.31
C GLU A 97 -0.02 5.42 13.35
N SER A 98 0.16 6.14 12.24
CA SER A 98 1.09 7.28 12.20
C SER A 98 0.62 8.37 13.14
N ARG A 99 1.52 8.83 14.03
CA ARG A 99 1.26 9.94 14.96
C ARG A 99 1.56 11.31 14.35
N GLY A 100 2.14 11.35 13.15
CA GLY A 100 2.45 12.59 12.46
C GLY A 100 1.22 13.26 11.84
N ILE A 101 1.40 14.51 11.41
CA ILE A 101 0.38 15.32 10.71
C ILE A 101 -0.14 14.58 9.47
N LEU A 102 0.73 13.85 8.78
CA LEU A 102 0.37 13.07 7.60
C LEU A 102 -0.63 11.96 7.94
N GLY A 103 -0.42 11.24 9.04
CA GLY A 103 -1.34 10.24 9.57
C GLY A 103 -2.69 10.85 9.96
N GLU A 104 -2.66 11.97 10.67
CA GLU A 104 -3.89 12.68 11.07
C GLU A 104 -4.70 13.14 9.86
N ALA A 105 -4.03 13.74 8.86
CA ALA A 105 -4.66 14.19 7.63
C ALA A 105 -5.25 13.02 6.83
N PHE A 106 -4.50 11.92 6.69
CA PHE A 106 -4.97 10.70 6.04
C PHE A 106 -6.24 10.17 6.71
N ARG A 107 -6.22 9.99 8.04
CA ARG A 107 -7.39 9.51 8.79
C ARG A 107 -8.58 10.48 8.71
N ALA A 108 -8.34 11.78 8.66
CA ALA A 108 -9.40 12.76 8.46
C ALA A 108 -10.05 12.61 7.08
N VAL A 109 -9.24 12.50 6.02
CA VAL A 109 -9.73 12.29 4.64
C VAL A 109 -10.46 10.97 4.51
N SER A 110 -9.91 9.87 5.02
CA SER A 110 -10.55 8.55 4.96
C SER A 110 -11.91 8.51 5.69
N LYS A 111 -12.08 9.29 6.77
CA LYS A 111 -13.38 9.44 7.43
C LYS A 111 -14.39 10.14 6.51
N TYR A 112 -13.98 11.16 5.77
CA TYR A 112 -14.84 11.85 4.80
C TYR A 112 -15.22 10.94 3.63
N GLU A 113 -14.25 10.21 3.06
CA GLU A 113 -14.48 9.23 2.01
C GLU A 113 -15.48 8.16 2.47
N SER A 114 -15.26 7.58 3.66
CA SER A 114 -16.20 6.61 4.25
C SER A 114 -17.61 7.19 4.43
N GLY A 115 -17.70 8.49 4.77
CA GLY A 115 -18.96 9.20 4.87
C GLY A 115 -19.67 9.42 3.53
N LEU A 116 -18.91 9.70 2.47
CA LEU A 116 -19.42 9.83 1.10
C LEU A 116 -19.93 8.48 0.58
N ASP A 117 -19.15 7.41 0.73
CA ASP A 117 -19.55 6.05 0.32
C ASP A 117 -20.84 5.61 1.02
N CYS A 118 -20.99 5.93 2.31
CA CYS A 118 -22.22 5.67 3.07
C CYS A 118 -23.41 6.54 2.61
N GLY A 119 -23.15 7.71 2.03
CA GLY A 119 -24.16 8.63 1.51
C GLY A 119 -24.69 8.23 0.13
N GLU A 120 -23.83 7.73 -0.75
CA GLU A 120 -24.19 7.32 -2.12
C GLU A 120 -25.20 6.15 -2.14
N GLY A 121 -25.15 5.25 -1.14
CA GLY A 121 -26.08 4.14 -1.02
C GLY A 121 -27.50 4.50 -0.56
N LYS A 122 -27.77 5.75 -0.17
CA LYS A 122 -29.05 6.18 0.44
C LYS A 122 -29.88 7.14 -0.40
N MET A 123 -29.50 7.43 -1.64
CA MET A 123 -30.45 8.08 -2.54
C MET A 123 -31.47 7.03 -2.98
N GLU A 124 -32.67 7.07 -2.37
CA GLU A 124 -33.87 6.46 -2.96
C GLU A 124 -33.99 7.03 -4.37
N LYS A 125 -33.56 6.23 -5.35
CA LYS A 125 -33.78 6.55 -6.75
C LYS A 125 -35.26 6.32 -6.99
N ASP A 126 -36.03 7.40 -7.05
CA ASP A 126 -37.39 7.35 -7.54
C ASP A 126 -37.37 6.78 -8.96
N VAL A 127 -37.84 5.55 -9.11
CA VAL A 127 -37.93 4.88 -10.41
C VAL A 127 -39.06 5.55 -11.17
N ASP A 128 -38.74 6.15 -12.32
CA ASP A 128 -39.74 6.76 -13.18
C ASP A 128 -40.73 5.68 -13.65
N SER A 129 -42.01 5.92 -13.36
CA SER A 129 -43.15 5.09 -13.72
C SER A 129 -43.21 4.72 -15.22
N SER A 130 -42.58 5.51 -16.09
CA SER A 130 -42.50 5.22 -17.53
C SER A 130 -41.63 4.01 -17.88
N PHE A 131 -40.76 3.55 -16.97
CA PHE A 131 -39.89 2.39 -17.14
C PHE A 131 -40.48 1.08 -16.55
N LEU A 132 -41.66 1.13 -15.95
CA LEU A 132 -42.32 -0.06 -15.41
C LEU A 132 -42.92 -0.90 -16.56
N VAL A 133 -42.36 -2.10 -16.77
CA VAL A 133 -42.86 -3.06 -17.76
C VAL A 133 -43.87 -3.99 -17.10
N ASP A 134 -45.08 -4.11 -17.65
CA ASP A 134 -46.13 -4.98 -17.12
C ASP A 134 -45.62 -6.43 -16.92
N GLY A 135 -45.83 -6.96 -15.71
CA GLY A 135 -45.40 -8.31 -15.32
C GLY A 135 -44.02 -8.43 -14.67
N TRP A 136 -43.29 -7.31 -14.48
CA TRP A 136 -41.98 -7.29 -13.81
C TRP A 136 -42.00 -7.83 -12.37
N GLU A 137 -43.13 -7.69 -11.67
CA GLU A 137 -43.30 -8.10 -10.27
C GLU A 137 -43.08 -9.61 -10.05
N ASN A 138 -43.33 -10.43 -11.08
CA ASN A 138 -43.10 -11.87 -11.03
C ASN A 138 -41.61 -12.24 -10.92
N TYR A 139 -40.71 -11.31 -11.26
CA TYR A 139 -39.25 -11.49 -11.18
C TYR A 139 -38.65 -10.89 -9.90
N LYS A 140 -39.46 -10.33 -9.00
CA LYS A 140 -38.97 -9.72 -7.75
C LYS A 140 -38.34 -10.75 -6.80
N THR A 141 -38.72 -12.03 -6.94
CA THR A 141 -38.05 -13.15 -6.27
C THR A 141 -36.58 -13.30 -6.68
N VAL A 142 -36.23 -12.91 -7.91
CA VAL A 142 -34.86 -12.98 -8.45
C VAL A 142 -33.94 -11.98 -7.74
N GLU A 143 -34.44 -10.83 -7.27
CA GLU A 143 -33.61 -9.88 -6.48
C GLU A 143 -33.14 -10.50 -5.15
N ALA A 144 -34.02 -11.24 -4.46
CA ALA A 144 -33.66 -11.92 -3.23
C ALA A 144 -32.64 -13.04 -3.49
N GLU A 145 -32.81 -13.80 -4.56
CA GLU A 145 -31.84 -14.82 -4.98
C GLU A 145 -30.49 -14.22 -5.40
N LEU A 146 -30.50 -13.08 -6.10
CA LEU A 146 -29.29 -12.38 -6.52
C LEU A 146 -28.55 -11.75 -5.32
N GLY A 147 -29.29 -11.27 -4.31
CA GLY A 147 -28.73 -10.85 -3.03
C GLY A 147 -28.06 -11.98 -2.27
N ASN A 148 -28.71 -13.15 -2.19
CA ASN A 148 -28.13 -14.36 -1.59
C ASN A 148 -26.89 -14.83 -2.34
N TYR A 149 -26.92 -14.80 -3.69
CA TYR A 149 -25.76 -15.10 -4.53
C TYR A 149 -24.60 -14.15 -4.24
N SER A 150 -24.85 -12.83 -4.20
CA SER A 150 -23.83 -11.82 -3.92
C SER A 150 -23.19 -12.00 -2.54
N GLN A 151 -23.98 -12.33 -1.51
CA GLN A 151 -23.46 -12.65 -0.18
C GLN A 151 -22.60 -13.92 -0.16
N ALA A 152 -23.06 -14.99 -0.81
CA ALA A 152 -22.28 -16.23 -0.92
C ALA A 152 -20.96 -15.98 -1.66
N MET A 153 -20.98 -15.19 -2.73
CA MET A 153 -19.81 -14.80 -3.51
C MET A 153 -18.80 -14.04 -2.66
N LYS A 154 -19.25 -13.02 -1.92
CA LYS A 154 -18.41 -12.24 -1.00
C LYS A 154 -17.75 -13.12 0.06
N SER A 155 -18.50 -14.04 0.66
CA SER A 155 -17.95 -14.98 1.64
C SER A 155 -16.83 -15.85 1.06
N VAL A 156 -16.96 -16.31 -0.19
CA VAL A 156 -15.93 -17.10 -0.86
C VAL A 156 -14.70 -16.25 -1.21
N ILE A 157 -14.90 -15.02 -1.69
CA ILE A 157 -13.84 -14.06 -2.01
C ILE A 157 -13.03 -13.73 -0.75
N GLU A 158 -13.70 -13.42 0.36
CA GLU A 158 -13.07 -13.13 1.66
C GLU A 158 -12.32 -14.33 2.22
N HIS A 159 -12.90 -15.53 2.16
CA HIS A 159 -12.26 -16.74 2.68
C HIS A 159 -10.99 -17.12 1.90
N ASN A 160 -11.00 -16.95 0.58
CA ASN A 160 -9.90 -17.34 -0.29
C ASN A 160 -8.91 -16.19 -0.58
N GLY A 161 -9.17 -14.97 -0.09
CA GLY A 161 -8.30 -13.81 -0.28
C GLY A 161 -8.23 -13.31 -1.73
N ILE A 162 -9.28 -13.57 -2.52
CA ILE A 162 -9.40 -13.15 -3.93
C ILE A 162 -9.80 -11.66 -3.97
N ALA A 163 -9.37 -10.90 -4.96
CA ALA A 163 -9.62 -9.45 -5.01
C ALA A 163 -10.94 -9.10 -5.72
N THR A 164 -11.27 -9.82 -6.79
CA THR A 164 -12.41 -9.51 -7.65
C THR A 164 -13.19 -10.77 -8.06
N GLU A 165 -14.46 -10.58 -8.41
CA GLU A 165 -15.32 -11.65 -8.92
C GLU A 165 -14.77 -12.25 -10.23
N GLU A 166 -14.14 -11.43 -11.07
CA GLU A 166 -13.48 -11.88 -12.30
C GLU A 166 -12.31 -12.84 -12.03
N GLU A 167 -11.49 -12.59 -11.00
CA GLU A 167 -10.41 -13.51 -10.61
C GLU A 167 -10.96 -14.85 -10.14
N MET A 168 -12.08 -14.83 -9.41
CA MET A 168 -12.73 -16.04 -8.91
C MET A 168 -13.33 -16.87 -10.05
N LEU A 169 -14.01 -16.21 -11.00
CA LEU A 169 -14.68 -16.87 -12.12
C LEU A 169 -13.71 -17.31 -13.22
N SER A 170 -12.67 -16.53 -13.50
CA SER A 170 -11.67 -16.86 -14.52
C SER A 170 -10.59 -17.83 -14.03
N GLY A 171 -10.46 -18.01 -12.71
CA GLY A 171 -9.39 -18.79 -12.08
C GLY A 171 -7.99 -18.18 -12.26
N LYS A 172 -7.88 -16.98 -12.87
CA LYS A 172 -6.62 -16.29 -13.11
C LYS A 172 -6.39 -15.28 -11.99
N ILE A 173 -5.84 -15.77 -10.89
CA ILE A 173 -5.40 -14.93 -9.79
C ILE A 173 -4.25 -14.08 -10.32
N LEU A 174 -4.42 -12.75 -10.34
CA LEU A 174 -3.33 -11.82 -10.68
C LEU A 174 -2.28 -11.90 -9.56
N SER A 175 -1.30 -12.78 -9.72
CA SER A 175 -0.09 -12.74 -8.90
C SER A 175 0.72 -11.52 -9.36
N VAL A 176 0.75 -10.49 -8.51
CA VAL A 176 1.76 -9.43 -8.59
C VAL A 176 2.97 -9.86 -7.77
#